data_AF-A0A529JTX1-F1
#
_entry.id   AF-A0A529JTX1-F1
#
_cell.length_a   1.000
_cell.length_b   1.000
_cell.length_c   1.000
_cell.angle_alpha   90.00
_cell.angle_beta   90.00
_cell.angle_gamma   90.00
#
_symmetry.space_group_name_H-M   'P 1'
#
loop_
_entity.id
_entity.type
_entity.pdbx_description
1 polymer ?
#
loop_
_entity_poly.entity_id
_entity_poly.type
_entity_poly.pdbx_seq_one_letter_code
_entity_poly.pdbx_strand_id
1 'polypeptide(L)'
;MTSHLDMPDASMAADEGRAHDDDAAWQDDVRAGVRHVRDLDSLPLSPAERAAAQVAATRHKVRIPKAYLDLIDWSDPADPIRAQVIPSPEELAELEGELDDPIADYAFSPVPRLTHRHADRVLLFPTYQC
;
A
#
# COMPACT_ATOMS: atom_id res chain seq x y z
N MET A 1 -36.54 -53.04 -9.86
CA MET A 1 -35.70 -51.90 -10.30
C MET A 1 -35.25 -51.14 -9.06
N THR A 2 -34.18 -51.61 -8.44
CA THR A 2 -33.52 -50.96 -7.30
C THR A 2 -32.03 -51.04 -7.62
N SER A 3 -31.51 -49.96 -8.21
CA SER A 3 -30.08 -49.81 -8.47
C SER A 3 -29.49 -49.08 -7.28
N HIS A 4 -28.88 -49.82 -6.37
CA HIS A 4 -28.03 -49.29 -5.32
C HIS A 4 -26.75 -48.81 -6.02
N LEU A 5 -26.53 -47.50 -6.10
CA LEU A 5 -25.23 -46.96 -6.48
C LEU A 5 -24.44 -46.77 -5.20
N ASP A 6 -23.45 -47.63 -5.05
CA ASP A 6 -22.41 -47.61 -4.02
C ASP A 6 -21.46 -46.44 -4.33
N MET A 7 -21.33 -45.49 -3.41
CA MET A 7 -20.39 -44.38 -3.53
C MET A 7 -19.06 -44.82 -2.93
N PRO A 8 -17.94 -44.79 -3.67
CA PRO A 8 -16.66 -45.19 -3.11
C PRO A 8 -16.22 -44.20 -2.03
N ASP A 9 -15.78 -44.76 -0.90
CA ASP A 9 -15.13 -44.07 0.20
C ASP A 9 -13.82 -43.43 -0.30
N ALA A 10 -13.83 -42.11 -0.43
CA ALA A 10 -12.65 -41.32 -0.79
C ALA A 10 -11.88 -40.89 0.46
N SER A 11 -11.56 -41.86 1.32
CA SER A 11 -10.41 -41.77 2.22
C SER A 11 -9.15 -42.12 1.41
N MET A 12 -8.55 -41.14 0.73
CA MET A 12 -7.13 -41.21 0.34
C MET A 12 -6.49 -39.82 0.37
N ALA A 13 -5.42 -39.78 1.17
CA ALA A 13 -4.48 -38.70 1.36
C ALA A 13 -4.09 -37.95 0.07
N ALA A 14 -4.06 -36.61 0.16
CA ALA A 14 -2.87 -35.79 -0.05
C ALA A 14 -3.28 -34.31 -0.09
N ASP A 15 -2.88 -33.55 0.93
CA ASP A 15 -2.31 -32.21 0.73
C ASP A 15 -1.43 -31.86 1.95
N GLU A 16 -0.47 -32.72 2.26
CA GLU A 16 0.70 -32.33 3.06
C GLU A 16 1.60 -31.48 2.16
N GLY A 17 1.18 -30.23 1.97
CA GLY A 17 1.86 -29.32 1.04
C GLY A 17 1.13 -28.01 0.79
N ARG A 18 0.20 -27.58 1.66
CA ARG A 18 -0.40 -26.25 1.52
C ARG A 18 0.69 -25.20 1.76
N ALA A 19 1.11 -24.54 0.69
CA ALA A 19 2.08 -23.45 0.63
C ALA A 19 1.86 -22.42 1.75
N HIS A 20 2.49 -22.65 2.91
CA HIS A 20 2.41 -21.76 4.07
C HIS A 20 3.47 -20.64 4.03
N ASP A 21 4.35 -20.68 3.02
CA ASP A 21 5.55 -19.82 2.93
C ASP A 21 5.33 -18.59 2.03
N ASP A 22 4.45 -18.66 1.03
CA ASP A 22 4.17 -17.52 0.12
C ASP A 22 3.36 -16.41 0.81
N ASP A 23 2.47 -16.80 1.73
CA ASP A 23 1.60 -15.87 2.45
C ASP A 23 2.35 -15.04 3.47
N ALA A 24 3.54 -15.45 3.94
CA ALA A 24 4.40 -14.71 4.88
C ALA A 24 5.41 -13.80 4.16
N ALA A 25 5.77 -14.16 2.92
CA ALA A 25 6.80 -13.51 2.14
C ALA A 25 6.52 -12.00 1.92
N TRP A 26 5.27 -11.62 1.67
CA TRP A 26 4.93 -10.21 1.41
C TRP A 26 4.88 -9.37 2.69
N GLN A 27 4.42 -9.91 3.83
CA GLN A 27 4.47 -9.15 5.09
C GLN A 27 5.91 -8.97 5.53
N ASP A 28 6.78 -9.95 5.30
CA ASP A 28 8.21 -9.83 5.57
C ASP A 28 8.86 -8.77 4.68
N ASP A 29 8.54 -8.73 3.38
CA ASP A 29 8.97 -7.66 2.47
C ASP A 29 8.57 -6.26 3.00
N VAL A 30 7.32 -6.14 3.44
CA VAL A 30 6.81 -4.89 4.01
C VAL A 30 7.45 -4.57 5.38
N ARG A 31 7.78 -5.58 6.19
CA ARG A 31 8.49 -5.41 7.48
C ARG A 31 9.93 -4.96 7.29
N ALA A 32 10.57 -5.40 6.20
CA ALA A 32 11.95 -5.09 5.85
C ALA A 32 12.10 -3.72 5.16
N GLY A 33 11.01 -3.13 4.66
CA GLY A 33 10.98 -1.80 4.08
C GLY A 33 10.83 -0.66 5.10
N VAL A 34 10.42 0.52 4.59
CA VAL A 34 10.07 1.69 5.42
C VAL A 34 8.63 1.54 5.91
N ARG A 35 8.42 1.49 7.23
CA ARG A 35 7.07 1.43 7.84
C ARG A 35 6.72 2.68 8.64
N HIS A 36 7.75 3.38 9.09
CA HIS A 36 7.67 4.59 9.88
C HIS A 36 8.67 5.60 9.35
N VAL A 37 8.40 6.89 9.60
CA VAL A 37 9.30 7.99 9.21
C VAL A 37 10.75 7.80 9.66
N ARG A 38 10.97 7.21 10.85
CA ARG A 38 12.32 6.91 11.37
C ARG A 38 13.08 5.87 10.52
N ASP A 39 12.37 5.01 9.80
CA ASP A 39 13.00 3.97 8.99
C ASP A 39 13.68 4.58 7.75
N LEU A 40 13.34 5.82 7.40
CA LEU A 40 14.07 6.61 6.42
C LEU A 40 15.55 6.71 6.79
N ASP A 41 15.94 6.63 8.07
CA ASP A 41 17.33 6.66 8.57
C ASP A 41 18.21 5.56 7.98
N SER A 42 17.61 4.45 7.53
CA SER A 42 18.32 3.33 6.90
C SER A 42 18.65 3.55 5.43
N LEU A 43 18.01 4.53 4.76
CA LEU A 43 18.16 4.78 3.34
C LEU A 43 19.40 5.63 3.02
N PRO A 44 19.99 5.52 1.82
CA PRO A 44 21.16 6.27 1.40
C PRO A 44 20.80 7.72 0.97
N LEU A 45 20.11 8.45 1.86
CA LEU A 45 19.79 9.87 1.70
C LEU A 45 20.87 10.73 2.34
N SER A 46 21.15 11.90 1.75
CA SER A 46 21.97 12.90 2.43
C SER A 46 21.28 13.37 3.74
N PRO A 47 22.03 13.90 4.72
CA PRO A 47 21.44 14.40 5.96
C PRO A 47 20.35 15.46 5.73
N ALA A 48 20.53 16.32 4.72
CA ALA A 48 19.56 17.36 4.37
C ALA A 48 18.28 16.77 3.77
N GLU A 49 18.39 15.87 2.79
CA GLU A 49 17.24 15.19 2.17
C GLU A 49 16.46 14.38 3.20
N ARG A 50 17.16 13.70 4.11
CA ARG A 50 16.54 12.92 5.18
C ARG A 50 15.74 13.81 6.13
N ALA A 51 16.32 14.92 6.59
CA ALA A 51 15.61 15.86 7.47
C ALA A 51 14.38 16.46 6.78
N ALA A 52 14.52 16.84 5.50
CA ALA A 52 13.43 17.31 4.66
C ALA A 52 12.30 16.27 4.54
N ALA A 53 12.63 15.03 4.20
CA ALA A 53 11.66 13.94 4.06
C ALA A 53 10.97 13.62 5.40
N GLN A 54 11.69 13.70 6.53
CA GLN A 54 11.09 13.52 7.85
C GLN A 54 10.07 14.60 8.19
N VAL A 55 10.33 15.86 7.80
CA VAL A 55 9.38 16.97 7.98
C VAL A 55 8.14 16.78 7.08
N ALA A 56 8.34 16.48 5.80
CA ALA A 56 7.25 16.19 4.86
C ALA A 56 6.37 15.01 5.33
N ALA A 57 7.00 13.98 5.91
CA ALA A 57 6.31 12.81 6.45
C ALA A 57 5.37 13.09 7.63
N THR A 58 5.40 14.30 8.21
CA THR A 58 4.44 14.75 9.23
C THR A 58 3.05 15.02 8.63
N ARG A 59 2.98 15.44 7.36
CA ARG A 59 1.74 15.67 6.62
C ARG A 59 1.36 14.47 5.75
N HIS A 60 2.35 13.85 5.10
CA HIS A 60 2.16 12.73 4.17
C HIS A 60 2.87 11.47 4.66
N LYS A 61 2.12 10.54 5.26
CA LYS A 61 2.70 9.32 5.83
C LYS A 61 3.43 8.50 4.78
N VAL A 62 4.65 8.06 5.09
CA VAL A 62 5.48 7.23 4.22
C VAL A 62 5.44 5.75 4.63
N ARG A 63 5.26 4.88 3.64
CA ARG A 63 5.44 3.43 3.76
C ARG A 63 5.91 2.89 2.42
N ILE A 64 7.02 2.15 2.40
CA ILE A 64 7.67 1.69 1.18
C ILE A 64 8.12 0.23 1.39
N PRO A 65 7.48 -0.75 0.74
CA PRO A 65 7.93 -2.14 0.80
C PRO A 65 9.36 -2.31 0.28
N LYS A 66 10.09 -3.31 0.79
CA LYS A 66 11.49 -3.52 0.39
C LYS A 66 11.61 -3.77 -1.11
N ALA A 67 10.72 -4.57 -1.70
CA ALA A 67 10.70 -4.82 -3.13
C ALA A 67 10.60 -3.53 -3.97
N TYR A 68 9.96 -2.48 -3.47
CA TYR A 68 9.87 -1.19 -4.18
C TYR A 68 11.14 -0.35 -4.03
N LEU A 69 11.79 -0.41 -2.85
CA LEU A 69 13.10 0.22 -2.62
C LEU A 69 14.20 -0.40 -3.49
N ASP A 70 14.11 -1.71 -3.75
CA ASP A 70 15.07 -2.44 -4.59
C ASP A 70 15.02 -2.03 -6.07
N LEU A 71 13.95 -1.35 -6.50
CA LEU A 71 13.81 -0.84 -7.87
C LEU A 71 14.51 0.51 -8.09
N ILE A 72 14.88 1.22 -7.01
CA ILE A 72 15.46 2.56 -7.08
C ILE A 72 16.93 2.50 -7.49
N ASP A 73 17.31 3.25 -8.52
CA ASP A 73 18.71 3.58 -8.75
C ASP A 73 19.17 4.68 -7.80
N TRP A 74 19.78 4.30 -6.68
CA TRP A 74 20.29 5.25 -5.67
C TRP A 74 21.47 6.11 -6.14
N SER A 75 22.05 5.80 -7.30
CA SER A 75 23.06 6.65 -7.91
C SER A 75 22.47 7.79 -8.74
N ASP A 76 21.19 7.70 -9.11
CA ASP A 76 20.45 8.74 -9.81
C ASP A 76 19.52 9.50 -8.83
N PRO A 77 19.85 10.76 -8.46
CA PRO A 77 18.96 11.56 -7.62
C PRO A 77 17.61 11.86 -8.29
N ALA A 78 17.50 11.72 -9.62
CA ALA A 78 16.28 11.92 -10.39
C ALA A 78 15.54 10.60 -10.72
N ASP A 79 15.90 9.49 -10.07
CA ASP A 79 15.21 8.21 -10.26
C ASP A 79 13.68 8.38 -10.08
N PRO A 80 12.86 7.93 -11.05
CA PRO A 80 11.42 8.20 -11.03
C PRO A 80 10.68 7.39 -9.97
N ILE A 81 11.22 6.27 -9.50
CA ILE A 81 10.62 5.47 -8.42
C ILE A 81 10.92 6.15 -7.09
N ARG A 82 12.15 6.63 -6.90
CA ARG A 82 12.55 7.46 -5.76
C ARG A 82 11.64 8.67 -5.59
N ALA A 83 11.38 9.40 -6.68
CA ALA A 83 10.51 10.58 -6.68
C ALA A 83 9.05 10.30 -6.28
N GLN A 84 8.58 9.06 -6.43
CA GLN A 84 7.21 8.67 -6.03
C GLN A 84 7.10 8.29 -4.55
N VAL A 85 8.20 7.90 -3.90
CA VAL A 85 8.14 7.25 -2.58
C VAL A 85 8.91 7.96 -1.49
N ILE A 86 9.88 8.81 -1.82
CA ILE A 86 10.62 9.63 -0.85
C ILE A 86 9.90 10.98 -0.72
N PRO A 87 9.32 11.30 0.45
CA PRO A 87 8.62 12.56 0.65
C PRO A 87 9.52 13.76 0.43
N SER A 88 9.00 14.79 -0.23
CA SER A 88 9.75 16.00 -0.54
C SER A 88 9.18 17.25 0.16
N PRO A 89 10.00 18.28 0.45
CA PRO A 89 9.52 19.55 1.02
C PRO A 89 8.47 20.25 0.15
N GLU A 90 8.52 20.06 -1.16
CA GLU A 90 7.60 20.67 -2.11
C GLU A 90 6.15 20.19 -1.90
N GLU A 91 5.95 18.98 -1.38
CA GLU A 91 4.61 18.47 -1.01
C GLU A 91 3.95 19.28 0.12
N LEU A 92 4.71 20.06 0.89
CA LEU A 92 4.20 20.90 1.97
C LEU A 92 3.74 22.28 1.49
N ALA A 93 3.99 22.62 0.21
CA ALA A 93 3.56 23.87 -0.37
C ALA A 93 2.12 23.74 -0.86
N GLU A 94 1.18 24.36 -0.15
CA GLU A 94 -0.21 24.49 -0.62
C GLU A 94 -0.33 25.63 -1.64
N LEU A 95 -0.97 25.34 -2.78
CA LEU A 95 -1.16 26.30 -3.87
C LEU A 95 -2.56 26.91 -3.88
N GLU A 96 -2.70 28.09 -4.47
CA GLU A 96 -4.01 28.71 -4.68
C GLU A 96 -4.90 27.82 -5.55
N GLY A 97 -6.08 27.47 -5.04
CA GLY A 97 -7.05 26.61 -5.71
C GLY A 97 -6.98 25.13 -5.32
N GLU A 98 -6.02 24.73 -4.48
CA GLU A 98 -6.05 23.40 -3.87
C GLU A 98 -7.22 23.28 -2.88
N LEU A 99 -7.81 22.08 -2.83
CA LEU A 99 -8.96 21.76 -1.99
C LEU A 99 -8.68 20.47 -1.23
N ASP A 100 -9.12 20.39 0.03
CA ASP A 100 -9.00 19.17 0.83
C ASP A 100 -9.77 17.98 0.22
N ASP A 101 -10.90 18.24 -0.45
CA ASP A 101 -11.70 17.25 -1.16
C ASP A 101 -12.01 17.74 -2.59
N PRO A 102 -11.03 17.64 -3.50
CA PRO A 102 -11.16 18.20 -4.85
C PRO A 102 -12.17 17.43 -5.72
N ILE A 103 -12.53 16.21 -5.33
CA ILE A 103 -13.48 15.36 -6.05
C ILE A 103 -14.86 15.32 -5.39
N ALA A 104 -15.05 15.99 -4.24
CA ALA A 104 -16.29 16.01 -3.48
C ALA A 104 -16.75 14.63 -2.96
N ASP A 105 -15.81 13.76 -2.59
CA ASP A 105 -16.12 12.46 -2.00
C ASP A 105 -17.01 12.57 -0.76
N TYR A 106 -16.83 13.61 0.08
CA TYR A 106 -17.67 13.85 1.26
C TYR A 106 -19.13 14.17 0.89
N ALA A 107 -19.34 14.99 -0.14
CA ALA A 107 -20.68 15.40 -0.56
C ALA A 107 -21.50 14.21 -1.12
N PHE A 108 -20.82 13.20 -1.68
CA PHE A 108 -21.43 11.99 -2.22
C PHE A 108 -21.33 10.79 -1.27
N SER A 109 -21.12 11.00 0.03
CA SER A 109 -21.00 9.92 1.03
C SER A 109 -22.28 9.78 1.85
N PRO A 110 -23.25 8.91 1.44
CA PRO A 110 -24.50 8.73 2.18
C PRO A 110 -24.28 8.05 3.54
N VAL A 111 -23.19 7.29 3.67
CA VAL A 111 -22.74 6.64 4.91
C VAL A 111 -21.21 6.65 4.94
N PRO A 112 -20.58 6.63 6.14
CA PRO A 112 -19.13 6.60 6.25
C PRO A 112 -18.51 5.45 5.44
N ARG A 113 -17.38 5.74 4.77
CA ARG A 113 -16.59 4.77 3.97
C ARG A 113 -17.26 4.26 2.70
N LEU A 114 -18.30 4.95 2.21
CA LEU A 114 -18.88 4.68 0.91
C LEU A 114 -19.13 6.01 0.19
N THR A 115 -18.71 6.09 -1.08
CA THR A 115 -19.00 7.22 -1.96
C THR A 115 -19.87 6.74 -3.12
N HIS A 116 -21.04 7.35 -3.31
CA HIS A 116 -22.02 7.01 -4.35
C HIS A 116 -22.29 8.23 -5.24
N ARG A 117 -21.31 8.58 -6.09
CA ARG A 117 -21.42 9.69 -7.05
C ARG A 117 -22.19 9.32 -8.32
N HIS A 118 -22.10 8.06 -8.72
CA HIS A 118 -22.61 7.58 -10.01
C HIS A 118 -23.80 6.65 -9.81
N ALA A 119 -24.78 6.69 -10.72
CA ALA A 119 -26.05 5.99 -10.54
C ALA A 119 -25.92 4.48 -10.29
N ASP A 120 -24.93 3.83 -10.91
CA ASP A 120 -24.81 2.36 -11.01
C ASP A 120 -23.59 1.75 -10.31
N ARG A 121 -22.78 2.57 -9.62
CA ARG A 121 -21.56 2.08 -8.95
C ARG A 121 -21.19 2.93 -7.74
N VAL A 122 -20.49 2.30 -6.82
CA VAL A 122 -20.01 2.91 -5.58
C VAL A 122 -18.51 2.69 -5.43
N LEU A 123 -17.85 3.59 -4.71
CA LEU A 123 -16.52 3.38 -4.15
C LEU A 123 -16.67 2.98 -2.68
N LEU A 124 -16.11 1.83 -2.31
CA LEU A 124 -16.06 1.34 -0.94
C LEU A 124 -14.64 1.50 -0.40
N PHE A 125 -14.51 2.02 0.83
CA PHE A 125 -13.24 2.15 1.54
C PHE A 125 -13.12 1.07 2.64
N PRO A 126 -12.75 -0.18 2.32
CA PRO A 126 -12.64 -1.25 3.31
C PRO A 126 -11.49 -1.01 4.31
N THR A 127 -10.42 -0.35 3.86
CA THR A 127 -9.26 0.03 4.65
C THR A 127 -8.70 1.37 4.17
N TYR A 128 -7.98 2.06 5.05
CA TYR A 128 -7.16 3.25 4.72
C TYR A 128 -5.66 2.93 4.77
N GLN A 129 -5.32 1.64 4.82
CA GLN A 129 -3.94 1.18 4.83
C GLN A 129 -3.48 0.91 3.40
N CYS A 130 -2.38 1.56 3.04
CA CYS A 130 -1.55 1.24 1.89
C CYS A 130 -0.29 0.55 2.39
#